data_AF-A0A5A7W6B0-F1
#
_entry.id   AF-A0A5A7W6B0-F1
#
_cell.length_a   1.000
_cell.length_b   1.000
_cell.length_c   1.000
_cell.angle_alpha   90.00
_cell.angle_beta   90.00
_cell.angle_gamma   90.00
#
_symmetry.space_group_name_H-M   'P 1'
#
loop_
_entity.id
_entity.type
_entity.pdbx_description
1 polymer ?
#
loop_
_entity_poly.entity_id
_entity_poly.type
_entity_poly.pdbx_seq_one_letter_code
_entity_poly.pdbx_strand_id
1 'polypeptide(L)'
;MRTLHADERGELFMIEVIHSGNAGQFGDLMDRQFRLRHEVFVGERGWTAFDVDGIHEKDQYDDDAAVYLVAADDAGTVAGGFRLYPTVLPHMLSEHFAQLVDGALIQRRDVLELTRFAMRKSERRSRHYFELLLAIQEYGLMEGLSGFTSVINPLRIPILQSFGLEIEPLGLPAMIDGEATIAVLFHVSEKCFARVSKSVAIEDSVFALPPTSRRIA
;
A
#
# COMPACT_ATOMS: atom_id res chain seq x y z
N MET A 1 -2.29 -14.23 -21.53
CA MET A 1 -1.25 -13.33 -22.10
C MET A 1 -1.04 -12.26 -21.05
N ARG A 2 0.15 -12.17 -20.45
CA ARG A 2 0.44 -11.21 -19.37
C ARG A 2 0.40 -9.80 -20.00
N THR A 3 -0.40 -8.89 -19.47
CA THR A 3 -0.38 -7.49 -19.92
C THR A 3 0.77 -6.81 -19.20
N LEU A 4 1.70 -6.26 -19.96
CA LEU A 4 2.94 -5.69 -19.47
C LEU A 4 2.94 -4.20 -19.84
N HIS A 5 3.23 -3.33 -18.86
CA HIS A 5 3.35 -1.89 -19.12
C HIS A 5 4.82 -1.55 -19.33
N ALA A 6 5.15 -1.03 -20.51
CA ALA A 6 6.47 -0.48 -20.75
C ALA A 6 6.60 0.88 -20.03
N ASP A 7 7.62 1.03 -19.20
CA ASP A 7 8.02 2.32 -18.65
C ASP A 7 8.72 3.19 -19.73
N GLU A 8 9.12 4.42 -19.38
CA GLU A 8 9.82 5.33 -20.31
C GLU A 8 11.17 4.77 -20.81
N ARG A 9 11.69 3.71 -20.19
CA ARG A 9 12.91 2.98 -20.57
C ARG A 9 12.63 1.69 -21.36
N GLY A 10 11.36 1.33 -21.56
CA GLY A 10 10.95 0.10 -22.23
C GLY A 10 10.97 -1.15 -21.35
N GLU A 11 11.16 -0.99 -20.03
CA GLU A 11 11.12 -2.08 -19.06
C GLU A 11 9.68 -2.39 -18.68
N LEU A 12 9.37 -3.68 -18.57
CA LEU A 12 8.02 -4.15 -18.30
C LEU A 12 7.77 -4.16 -16.79
N PHE A 13 6.88 -3.29 -16.34
CA PHE A 13 6.55 -3.14 -14.93
C PHE A 13 5.25 -3.86 -14.57
N MET A 14 5.23 -4.52 -13.41
CA MET A 14 4.08 -5.27 -12.92
C MET A 14 3.87 -5.02 -11.43
N ILE A 15 2.60 -4.98 -11.01
CA ILE A 15 2.23 -5.04 -9.60
C ILE A 15 1.77 -6.46 -9.29
N GLU A 16 2.52 -7.14 -8.42
CA GLU A 16 2.20 -8.48 -7.94
C GLU A 16 1.41 -8.40 -6.64
N VAL A 17 0.34 -9.19 -6.55
CA VAL A 17 -0.46 -9.37 -5.33
C VAL A 17 -0.01 -10.64 -4.64
N ILE A 18 0.62 -10.50 -3.48
CA ILE A 18 1.28 -11.59 -2.76
C ILE A 18 0.58 -11.79 -1.41
N HIS A 19 0.18 -13.02 -1.12
CA HIS A 19 -0.46 -13.43 0.12
C HIS A 19 0.02 -14.83 0.53
N SER A 20 -0.27 -15.30 1.74
CA SER A 20 0.21 -16.60 2.24
C SER A 20 -0.05 -17.79 1.29
N GLY A 21 -1.20 -17.81 0.60
CA GLY A 21 -1.53 -18.84 -0.40
C GLY A 21 -0.64 -18.89 -1.66
N ASN A 22 0.08 -17.82 -2.01
CA ASN A 22 0.96 -17.77 -3.19
C ASN A 22 2.41 -17.35 -2.87
N ALA A 23 2.71 -16.92 -1.64
CA ALA A 23 4.00 -16.36 -1.24
C ALA A 23 5.20 -17.28 -1.54
N GLY A 24 5.00 -18.61 -1.52
CA GLY A 24 6.05 -19.58 -1.90
C GLY A 24 6.54 -19.45 -3.35
N GLN A 25 5.76 -18.82 -4.24
CA GLN A 25 6.14 -18.52 -5.63
C GLN A 25 6.93 -17.21 -5.76
N PHE A 26 6.91 -16.37 -4.73
CA PHE A 26 7.46 -15.00 -4.75
C PHE A 26 8.53 -14.78 -3.68
N GLY A 27 9.23 -15.83 -3.23
CA GLY A 27 10.21 -15.76 -2.14
C GLY A 27 11.27 -14.67 -2.36
N ASP A 28 11.91 -14.65 -3.52
CA ASP A 28 12.93 -13.65 -3.86
C ASP A 28 12.37 -12.23 -3.94
N LEU A 29 11.14 -12.07 -4.44
CA LEU A 29 10.48 -10.76 -4.54
C LEU A 29 10.10 -10.23 -3.15
N MET A 30 9.63 -11.10 -2.27
CA MET A 30 9.33 -10.76 -0.87
C MET A 30 10.60 -10.38 -0.10
N ASP A 31 11.71 -11.10 -0.26
CA ASP A 31 13.01 -10.74 0.32
C ASP A 31 13.41 -9.31 -0.11
N ARG A 32 13.38 -9.03 -1.41
CA ARG A 32 13.70 -7.69 -1.95
C ARG A 32 12.75 -6.61 -1.45
N GLN A 33 11.46 -6.89 -1.29
CA GLN A 33 10.49 -5.96 -0.72
C GLN A 33 10.82 -5.62 0.74
N PHE A 34 11.19 -6.60 1.57
CA PHE A 34 11.60 -6.33 2.96
C PHE A 34 12.92 -5.57 3.06
N ARG A 35 13.84 -5.77 2.12
CA ARG A 35 15.07 -4.96 2.01
C ARG A 35 14.77 -3.52 1.62
N LEU A 36 13.91 -3.30 0.62
CA LEU A 36 13.49 -1.94 0.26
C LEU A 36 12.81 -1.23 1.43
N ARG A 37 11.97 -1.95 2.19
CA ARG A 37 11.38 -1.42 3.41
C ARG A 37 12.45 -1.03 4.44
N HIS A 38 13.50 -1.82 4.63
CA HIS A 38 14.62 -1.47 5.50
C HIS A 38 15.33 -0.19 5.05
N GLU A 39 15.68 -0.10 3.76
CA GLU A 39 16.30 1.10 3.19
C GLU A 39 15.45 2.36 3.46
N VAL A 40 14.13 2.27 3.29
CA VAL A 40 13.21 3.41 3.44
C VAL A 40 12.92 3.72 4.92
N PHE A 41 12.47 2.76 5.71
CA PHE A 41 11.97 3.00 7.05
C PHE A 41 13.09 3.02 8.10
N VAL A 42 14.05 2.10 8.02
CA VAL A 42 15.20 2.09 8.93
C VAL A 42 16.27 3.09 8.45
N GLY A 43 16.67 2.98 7.17
CA GLY A 43 17.74 3.79 6.61
C GLY A 43 17.41 5.28 6.51
N GLU A 44 16.29 5.64 5.85
CA GLU A 44 15.95 7.05 5.65
C GLU A 44 15.16 7.68 6.80
N ARG A 45 14.26 6.92 7.45
CA ARG A 45 13.42 7.45 8.54
C ARG A 45 13.93 7.15 9.95
N GLY A 46 14.96 6.31 10.09
CA GLY A 46 15.55 6.01 11.38
C GLY A 46 14.68 5.14 12.30
N TRP A 47 13.71 4.38 11.76
CA TRP A 47 12.84 3.51 12.55
C TRP A 47 13.54 2.21 12.94
N THR A 48 14.61 2.31 13.72
CA THR A 48 15.49 1.18 14.08
C THR A 48 14.83 0.08 14.90
N ALA A 49 13.67 0.36 15.50
CA ALA A 49 12.89 -0.65 16.23
C ALA A 49 12.34 -1.78 15.34
N PHE A 50 12.25 -1.57 14.02
CA PHE A 50 11.74 -2.57 13.07
C PHE A 50 12.86 -3.27 12.28
N ASP A 51 14.12 -3.00 12.60
CA ASP A 51 15.26 -3.72 12.03
C ASP A 51 15.35 -5.13 12.64
N VAL A 52 15.27 -6.17 11.81
CA VAL A 52 15.33 -7.55 12.29
C VAL A 52 16.71 -8.20 12.19
N ASP A 53 17.54 -7.79 11.22
CA ASP A 53 18.81 -8.46 10.92
C ASP A 53 19.86 -7.56 10.20
N GLY A 54 19.65 -6.25 10.22
CA GLY A 54 20.50 -5.24 9.58
C GLY A 54 20.20 -5.01 8.11
N ILE A 55 19.30 -5.78 7.50
CA ILE A 55 18.95 -5.67 6.07
C ILE A 55 17.46 -5.80 5.77
N HIS A 56 16.63 -6.28 6.70
CA HIS A 56 15.18 -6.40 6.54
C HIS A 56 14.41 -5.58 7.57
N GLU A 57 13.28 -5.01 7.15
CA GLU A 57 12.31 -4.38 8.05
C GLU A 57 11.03 -5.20 8.10
N LYS A 58 10.65 -5.63 9.30
CA LYS A 58 9.42 -6.41 9.58
C LYS A 58 8.81 -6.02 10.92
N ASP A 59 7.50 -6.15 11.02
CA ASP A 59 6.76 -6.02 12.28
C ASP A 59 5.80 -7.19 12.48
N GLN A 60 5.01 -7.16 13.57
CA GLN A 60 4.09 -8.25 13.92
C GLN A 60 2.94 -8.47 12.93
N TYR A 61 2.66 -7.51 12.04
CA TYR A 61 1.60 -7.64 11.03
C TYR A 61 2.14 -8.20 9.71
N ASP A 62 3.41 -8.58 9.64
CA ASP A 62 3.99 -9.34 8.52
C ASP A 62 3.77 -10.85 8.70
N ASP A 63 2.49 -11.24 8.84
CA ASP A 63 2.04 -12.62 9.06
C ASP A 63 1.24 -13.18 7.86
N ASP A 64 0.59 -14.34 8.06
CA ASP A 64 -0.19 -15.02 7.01
C ASP A 64 -1.48 -14.30 6.59
N ALA A 65 -1.93 -13.30 7.35
CA ALA A 65 -3.10 -12.48 7.05
C ALA A 65 -2.74 -11.27 6.16
N ALA A 66 -1.46 -10.90 6.08
CA ALA A 66 -1.01 -9.80 5.24
C ALA A 66 -1.15 -10.10 3.74
N VAL A 67 -1.50 -9.06 2.99
CA VAL A 67 -1.45 -9.04 1.53
C VAL A 67 -0.49 -7.92 1.11
N TYR A 68 0.45 -8.21 0.22
CA TYR A 68 1.42 -7.25 -0.28
C TYR A 68 1.13 -6.95 -1.74
N LEU A 69 1.19 -5.67 -2.10
CA LEU A 69 1.17 -5.22 -3.49
C LEU A 69 2.56 -4.67 -3.79
N VAL A 70 3.31 -5.36 -4.65
CA VAL A 70 4.72 -5.08 -4.92
C VAL A 70 4.90 -4.74 -6.39
N ALA A 71 5.34 -3.52 -6.68
CA ALA A 71 5.70 -3.06 -8.02
C ALA A 71 7.16 -3.43 -8.31
N ALA A 72 7.39 -4.23 -9.35
CA ALA A 72 8.72 -4.63 -9.79
C ALA A 72 8.83 -4.73 -11.32
N ASP A 73 10.07 -4.60 -11.80
CA ASP A 73 10.42 -4.89 -13.20
C ASP A 73 10.49 -6.41 -13.46
N ASP A 74 10.73 -6.80 -14.71
CA ASP A 74 10.87 -8.19 -15.15
C ASP A 74 12.11 -8.89 -14.59
N ALA A 75 13.13 -8.14 -14.15
CA ALA A 75 14.28 -8.64 -13.40
C ALA A 75 14.00 -8.81 -11.89
N GLY A 76 12.80 -8.46 -11.43
CA GLY A 76 12.36 -8.51 -10.04
C GLY A 76 12.91 -7.38 -9.17
N THR A 77 13.41 -6.29 -9.77
CA THR A 77 13.85 -5.10 -9.05
C THR A 77 12.62 -4.37 -8.52
N VAL A 78 12.52 -4.28 -7.20
CA VAL A 78 11.38 -3.60 -6.57
C VAL A 78 11.52 -2.09 -6.71
N ALA A 79 10.51 -1.45 -7.31
CA ALA A 79 10.33 0.01 -7.31
C ALA A 79 9.62 0.49 -6.04
N GLY A 80 8.67 -0.28 -5.55
CA GLY A 80 7.90 0.06 -4.37
C GLY A 80 6.78 -0.92 -4.09
N GLY A 81 5.99 -0.62 -3.07
CA GLY A 81 4.84 -1.43 -2.70
C GLY A 81 4.20 -0.98 -1.40
N PHE A 82 3.15 -1.67 -1.00
CA PHE A 82 2.47 -1.48 0.28
C PHE A 82 1.93 -2.81 0.82
N ARG A 83 1.57 -2.80 2.10
CA ARG A 83 0.92 -3.92 2.78
C ARG A 83 -0.53 -3.57 3.09
N LEU A 84 -1.42 -4.53 2.89
CA LEU A 84 -2.81 -4.52 3.31
C LEU A 84 -3.01 -5.53 4.44
N TYR A 85 -3.79 -5.18 5.46
CA TYR A 85 -4.06 -6.04 6.62
C TYR A 85 -5.55 -6.01 7.01
N PRO A 86 -6.19 -7.13 7.40
CA PRO A 86 -7.62 -7.13 7.72
C PRO A 86 -7.97 -6.31 8.96
N THR A 87 -8.87 -5.33 8.84
CA THR A 87 -9.26 -4.49 10.00
C THR A 87 -10.09 -5.24 11.05
N VAL A 88 -10.61 -6.42 10.71
CA VAL A 88 -11.31 -7.33 11.64
C VAL A 88 -10.36 -8.03 12.62
N LEU A 89 -9.05 -7.97 12.37
CA LEU A 89 -8.01 -8.46 13.27
C LEU A 89 -7.40 -7.28 14.06
N PRO A 90 -6.67 -7.54 15.16
CA PRO A 90 -5.79 -6.54 15.75
C PRO A 90 -4.78 -6.04 14.71
N HIS A 91 -4.78 -4.74 14.47
CA HIS A 91 -4.01 -4.08 13.42
C HIS A 91 -3.42 -2.75 13.93
N MET A 92 -2.54 -2.12 13.15
CA MET A 92 -1.70 -1.02 13.59
C MET A 92 -2.51 0.16 14.14
N LEU A 93 -3.56 0.59 13.43
CA LEU A 93 -4.44 1.67 13.85
C LEU A 93 -5.16 1.32 15.16
N SER A 94 -5.64 0.09 15.32
CA SER A 94 -6.33 -0.32 16.55
C SER A 94 -5.42 -0.45 17.78
N GLU A 95 -4.16 -0.83 17.59
CA GLU A 95 -3.25 -1.13 18.70
C GLU A 95 -2.37 0.05 19.10
N HIS A 96 -1.92 0.87 18.13
CA HIS A 96 -0.91 1.92 18.35
C HIS A 96 -1.43 3.34 18.12
N PHE A 97 -2.51 3.49 17.35
CA PHE A 97 -3.00 4.79 16.90
C PHE A 97 -4.50 5.02 17.14
N ALA A 98 -5.12 4.26 18.04
CA ALA A 98 -6.56 4.35 18.30
C ALA A 98 -6.99 5.75 18.75
N GLN A 99 -6.09 6.49 19.41
CA GLN A 99 -6.27 7.87 19.81
C GLN A 99 -6.44 8.86 18.64
N LEU A 100 -6.15 8.46 17.39
CA LEU A 100 -6.34 9.28 16.20
C LEU A 100 -7.74 9.16 15.58
N VAL A 101 -8.60 8.31 16.14
CA VAL A 101 -9.95 8.05 15.61
C VAL A 101 -10.99 8.60 16.57
N ASP A 102 -11.84 9.49 16.05
CA ASP A 102 -13.01 9.99 16.75
C ASP A 102 -14.14 8.96 16.64
N GLY A 103 -14.49 8.33 17.76
CA GLY A 103 -15.58 7.35 17.84
C GLY A 103 -15.10 5.91 17.72
N ALA A 104 -15.82 5.10 16.94
CA ALA A 104 -15.54 3.66 16.85
C ALA A 104 -14.48 3.37 15.78
N LEU A 105 -13.51 2.50 16.13
CA LEU A 105 -12.57 1.95 15.17
C LEU A 105 -13.29 1.19 14.05
N ILE A 106 -12.82 1.35 12.82
CA ILE A 106 -13.33 0.60 11.68
C ILE A 106 -12.77 -0.82 11.77
N GLN A 107 -13.64 -1.79 12.05
CA GLN A 107 -13.33 -3.22 12.04
C GLN A 107 -14.34 -3.93 11.14
N ARG A 108 -14.13 -3.87 9.81
CA ARG A 108 -15.09 -4.37 8.82
C ARG A 108 -14.40 -5.26 7.79
N ARG A 109 -15.14 -6.26 7.29
CA ARG A 109 -14.62 -7.23 6.31
C ARG A 109 -14.33 -6.61 4.94
N ASP A 110 -15.01 -5.53 4.61
CA ASP A 110 -14.86 -4.76 3.38
C ASP A 110 -13.86 -3.59 3.53
N VAL A 111 -13.10 -3.54 4.63
CA VAL A 111 -12.04 -2.53 4.85
C VAL A 111 -10.75 -3.20 5.31
N LEU A 112 -9.65 -2.86 4.64
CA LEU A 112 -8.31 -3.28 5.03
C LEU A 112 -7.49 -2.08 5.50
N GLU A 113 -6.48 -2.31 6.32
CA GLU A 113 -5.51 -1.29 6.70
C GLU A 113 -4.36 -1.28 5.68
N LEU A 114 -4.08 -0.12 5.09
CA LEU A 114 -2.94 0.11 4.21
C LEU A 114 -1.77 0.70 5.01
N THR A 115 -0.67 -0.05 5.04
CA THR A 115 0.59 0.33 5.71
C THR A 115 1.80 0.15 4.80
N ARG A 116 2.97 0.63 5.25
CA ARG A 116 4.27 0.38 4.61
C ARG A 116 4.32 0.74 3.12
N PHE A 117 3.72 1.87 2.73
CA PHE A 117 3.89 2.43 1.38
C PHE A 117 5.34 2.89 1.20
N ALA A 118 6.17 2.02 0.62
CA ALA A 118 7.60 2.21 0.43
C ALA A 118 7.90 2.38 -1.06
N MET A 119 8.78 3.32 -1.38
CA MET A 119 9.22 3.57 -2.75
C MET A 119 10.72 3.79 -2.76
N ARG A 120 11.39 3.12 -3.71
CA ARG A 120 12.77 3.41 -4.09
C ARG A 120 12.87 4.90 -4.41
N LYS A 121 13.96 5.53 -3.98
CA LYS A 121 14.13 6.99 -4.08
C LYS A 121 13.97 7.54 -5.50
N SER A 122 14.45 6.80 -6.51
CA SER A 122 14.29 7.15 -7.94
C SER A 122 12.83 7.12 -8.41
N GLU A 123 11.97 6.34 -7.76
CA GLU A 123 10.62 6.03 -8.22
C GLU A 123 9.53 6.88 -7.53
N ARG A 124 9.90 7.74 -6.57
CA ARG A 124 8.95 8.56 -5.80
C ARG A 124 8.18 9.60 -6.62
N ARG A 125 8.61 9.86 -7.84
CA ARG A 125 7.98 10.78 -8.80
C ARG A 125 7.80 10.13 -10.18
N SER A 126 7.97 8.82 -10.27
CA SER A 126 7.81 8.09 -11.52
C SER A 126 6.37 7.62 -11.69
N ARG A 127 6.08 7.08 -12.88
CA ARG A 127 4.82 6.43 -13.20
C ARG A 127 4.45 5.33 -12.19
N HIS A 128 5.42 4.58 -11.65
CA HIS A 128 5.18 3.46 -10.73
C HIS A 128 4.58 3.90 -9.39
N TYR A 129 4.92 5.10 -8.92
CA TYR A 129 4.25 5.68 -7.76
C TYR A 129 2.75 5.84 -8.00
N PHE A 130 2.38 6.31 -9.20
CA PHE A 130 1.00 6.51 -9.59
C PHE A 130 0.26 5.20 -9.87
N GLU A 131 0.93 4.22 -10.47
CA GLU A 131 0.40 2.86 -10.66
C GLU A 131 0.03 2.23 -9.32
N LEU A 132 0.88 2.39 -8.29
CA LEU A 132 0.56 1.92 -6.94
C LEU A 132 -0.62 2.67 -6.30
N LEU A 133 -0.81 3.96 -6.57
CA LEU A 133 -2.01 4.67 -6.10
C LEU A 133 -3.28 4.18 -6.81
N LEU A 134 -3.19 3.89 -8.10
CA LEU A 134 -4.30 3.32 -8.87
C LEU A 134 -4.59 1.88 -8.42
N ALA A 135 -3.57 1.10 -8.09
CA ALA A 135 -3.68 -0.27 -7.59
C ALA A 135 -4.53 -0.37 -6.32
N ILE A 136 -4.51 0.66 -5.45
CA ILE A 136 -5.37 0.72 -4.27
C ILE A 136 -6.85 0.66 -4.69
N GLN A 137 -7.24 1.49 -5.68
CA GLN A 137 -8.61 1.55 -6.17
C GLN A 137 -8.99 0.29 -6.96
N GLU A 138 -8.12 -0.15 -7.86
CA GLU A 138 -8.38 -1.33 -8.70
C GLU A 138 -8.52 -2.59 -7.84
N TYR A 139 -7.57 -2.84 -6.93
CA TYR A 139 -7.65 -3.97 -5.99
C TYR A 139 -8.91 -3.89 -5.13
N GLY A 140 -9.22 -2.71 -4.61
CA GLY A 140 -10.42 -2.49 -3.82
C GLY A 140 -11.70 -2.87 -4.56
N LEU A 141 -11.86 -2.43 -5.81
CA LEU A 141 -13.02 -2.77 -6.63
C LEU A 141 -13.10 -4.26 -6.94
N MET A 142 -11.97 -4.89 -7.24
CA MET A 142 -11.89 -6.33 -7.55
C MET A 142 -12.30 -7.21 -6.36
N GLU A 143 -11.86 -6.85 -5.16
CA GLU A 143 -12.16 -7.60 -3.93
C GLU A 143 -13.46 -7.14 -3.24
N GLY A 144 -14.18 -6.17 -3.81
CA GLY A 144 -15.42 -5.64 -3.25
C GLY A 144 -15.23 -4.87 -1.95
N LEU A 145 -14.08 -4.22 -1.77
CA LEU A 145 -13.76 -3.39 -0.61
C LEU A 145 -14.41 -2.00 -0.76
N SER A 146 -14.85 -1.44 0.38
CA SER A 146 -15.35 -0.07 0.45
C SER A 146 -14.26 0.95 0.77
N GLY A 147 -13.12 0.53 1.31
CA GLY A 147 -12.02 1.44 1.58
C GLY A 147 -10.82 0.82 2.28
N PHE A 148 -9.86 1.70 2.57
CA PHE A 148 -8.65 1.36 3.32
C PHE A 148 -8.39 2.35 4.45
N THR A 149 -8.21 1.88 5.67
CA THR A 149 -7.70 2.73 6.75
C THR A 149 -6.19 2.93 6.60
N SER A 150 -5.66 4.07 7.02
CA SER A 150 -4.22 4.30 7.06
C SER A 150 -3.86 5.41 8.04
N VAL A 151 -2.61 5.42 8.48
CA VAL A 151 -2.02 6.50 9.27
C VAL A 151 -1.00 7.21 8.39
N ILE A 152 -1.20 8.50 8.15
CA ILE A 152 -0.37 9.29 7.24
C ILE A 152 0.02 10.63 7.86
N ASN A 153 1.00 11.29 7.27
CA ASN A 153 1.24 12.70 7.54
C ASN A 153 0.11 13.54 6.92
N PRO A 154 -0.53 14.48 7.65
CA PRO A 154 -1.67 15.25 7.15
C PRO A 154 -1.36 16.09 5.90
N LEU A 155 -0.09 16.48 5.68
CA LEU A 155 0.33 17.19 4.46
C LEU A 155 0.16 16.35 3.18
N ARG A 156 0.01 15.02 3.32
CA ARG A 156 -0.22 14.11 2.19
C ARG A 156 -1.65 14.17 1.68
N ILE A 157 -2.63 14.54 2.52
CA ILE A 157 -4.05 14.57 2.16
C ILE A 157 -4.32 15.43 0.91
N PRO A 158 -3.95 16.73 0.86
CA PRO A 158 -4.23 17.55 -0.32
C PRO A 158 -3.49 17.06 -1.57
N ILE A 159 -2.29 16.49 -1.41
CA ILE A 159 -1.53 15.92 -2.53
C ILE A 159 -2.26 14.72 -3.12
N LEU A 160 -2.69 13.78 -2.28
CA LEU A 160 -3.39 12.58 -2.73
C LEU A 160 -4.78 12.90 -3.29
N GLN A 161 -5.50 13.86 -2.69
CA GLN A 161 -6.75 14.38 -3.23
C GLN A 161 -6.58 15.05 -4.59
N SER A 162 -5.45 15.74 -4.83
CA SER A 162 -5.17 16.34 -6.15
C SER A 162 -5.03 15.31 -7.27
N PHE A 163 -4.71 14.06 -6.94
CA PHE A 163 -4.72 12.94 -7.89
C PHE A 163 -6.07 12.26 -8.04
N GLY A 164 -7.10 12.70 -7.31
CA GLY A 164 -8.47 12.20 -7.41
C GLY A 164 -8.89 11.20 -6.34
N LEU A 165 -7.99 10.85 -5.41
CA LEU A 165 -8.30 10.00 -4.26
C LEU A 165 -9.30 10.69 -3.33
N GLU A 166 -10.24 9.92 -2.83
CA GLU A 166 -11.22 10.36 -1.84
C GLU A 166 -10.78 9.90 -0.46
N ILE A 167 -10.51 10.87 0.42
CA ILE A 167 -9.89 10.65 1.72
C ILE A 167 -10.73 11.34 2.78
N GLU A 168 -11.15 10.57 3.77
CA GLU A 168 -11.89 11.02 4.94
C GLU A 168 -10.98 10.95 6.18
N PRO A 169 -10.70 12.08 6.84
CA PRO A 169 -10.07 12.07 8.16
C PRO A 169 -10.96 11.34 9.18
N LEU A 170 -10.38 10.42 9.95
CA LEU A 170 -11.10 9.65 10.98
C LEU A 170 -11.08 10.34 12.36
N GLY A 171 -10.32 11.42 12.50
CA GLY A 171 -10.20 12.22 13.70
C GLY A 171 -9.26 13.40 13.47
N LEU A 172 -8.83 14.04 14.56
CA LEU A 172 -7.89 15.16 14.49
C LEU A 172 -6.44 14.69 14.33
N PRO A 173 -5.58 15.46 13.62
CA PRO A 173 -4.16 15.19 13.60
C PRO A 173 -3.53 15.37 14.98
N ALA A 174 -2.55 14.55 15.31
CA ALA A 174 -1.75 14.65 16.53
C ALA A 174 -0.25 14.53 16.24
N MET A 175 0.58 14.94 17.19
CA MET A 175 2.03 14.72 17.14
C MET A 175 2.34 13.35 17.74
N ILE A 176 2.89 12.44 16.95
CA ILE A 176 3.37 11.13 17.40
C ILE A 176 4.86 11.05 17.09
N ASP A 177 5.69 10.79 18.11
CA ASP A 177 7.15 10.72 17.98
C ASP A 177 7.80 11.91 17.24
N GLY A 178 7.21 13.10 17.41
CA GLY A 178 7.70 14.33 16.77
C GLY A 178 7.21 14.54 15.33
N GLU A 179 6.36 13.66 14.80
CA GLU A 179 5.76 13.78 13.47
C GLU A 179 4.25 14.05 13.54
N ALA A 180 3.78 15.03 12.74
CA ALA A 180 2.35 15.26 12.56
C ALA A 180 1.72 14.05 11.84
N THR A 181 0.69 13.48 12.46
CA THR A 181 0.14 12.18 12.11
C THR A 181 -1.39 12.22 12.19
N ILE A 182 -2.08 11.60 11.24
CA ILE A 182 -3.55 11.53 11.19
C ILE A 182 -4.01 10.17 10.67
N ALA A 183 -5.09 9.65 11.25
CA ALA A 183 -5.79 8.47 10.73
C ALA A 183 -6.80 8.88 9.66
N VAL A 184 -6.85 8.13 8.55
CA VAL A 184 -7.73 8.41 7.41
C VAL A 184 -8.36 7.12 6.87
N LEU A 185 -9.49 7.29 6.19
CA LEU A 185 -10.10 6.29 5.32
C LEU A 185 -9.97 6.74 3.86
N PHE A 186 -9.29 5.92 3.06
CA PHE A 186 -9.32 6.00 1.60
C PHE A 186 -10.56 5.29 1.08
N HIS A 187 -11.46 6.01 0.43
CA HIS A 187 -12.67 5.43 -0.15
C HIS A 187 -12.37 4.72 -1.46
N VAL A 188 -13.00 3.57 -1.67
CA VAL A 188 -12.97 2.82 -2.93
C VAL A 188 -14.29 3.00 -3.66
N SER A 189 -14.24 3.47 -4.90
CA SER A 189 -15.40 3.54 -5.77
C SER A 189 -15.00 3.64 -7.24
N GLU A 190 -15.89 3.23 -8.15
CA GLU A 190 -15.68 3.39 -9.60
C GLU A 190 -15.41 4.86 -9.98
N LYS A 191 -16.08 5.80 -9.30
CA LYS A 191 -15.85 7.24 -9.50
C LYS A 191 -14.45 7.66 -9.07
N CYS A 192 -13.98 7.15 -7.93
CA CYS A 192 -12.63 7.43 -7.45
C CYS A 192 -11.58 6.82 -8.38
N PHE A 193 -11.74 5.54 -8.76
CA PHE A 193 -10.90 4.87 -9.77
C PHE A 193 -10.81 5.68 -11.07
N ALA A 194 -11.94 6.10 -11.64
CA ALA A 194 -11.98 6.88 -12.88
C ALA A 194 -11.26 8.23 -12.76
N ARG A 195 -11.34 8.91 -11.61
CA ARG A 195 -10.59 10.15 -11.37
C ARG A 195 -9.08 9.88 -11.30
N VAL A 196 -8.66 8.85 -10.57
CA VAL A 196 -7.23 8.51 -10.41
C VAL A 196 -6.65 8.08 -11.76
N SER A 197 -7.29 7.14 -12.46
CA SER A 197 -6.89 6.68 -13.79
C SER A 197 -6.71 7.84 -14.79
N LYS A 198 -7.67 8.77 -14.82
CA LYS A 198 -7.57 9.97 -15.68
C LYS A 198 -6.42 10.89 -15.26
N SER A 199 -6.23 11.13 -13.97
CA SER A 199 -5.17 12.01 -13.44
C SER A 199 -3.76 11.47 -13.73
N VAL A 200 -3.63 10.14 -13.85
CA VAL A 200 -2.34 9.46 -14.02
C VAL A 200 -2.12 8.90 -15.45
N ALA A 201 -3.08 9.13 -16.35
CA ALA A 201 -3.07 8.69 -17.75
C ALA A 201 -2.79 7.18 -17.92
N ILE A 202 -3.36 6.36 -17.03
CA ILE A 202 -3.29 4.89 -17.08
C ILE A 202 -4.70 4.36 -17.25
N GLU A 203 -4.99 3.81 -18.44
CA GLU A 203 -6.33 3.32 -18.82
C GLU A 203 -6.46 1.79 -18.69
N ASP A 204 -5.33 1.09 -18.73
CA ASP A 204 -5.24 -0.36 -18.60
C ASP A 204 -5.07 -0.80 -17.13
N SER A 205 -5.41 -2.05 -16.85
CA SER A 205 -5.19 -2.68 -15.53
C SER A 205 -3.72 -2.58 -15.12
N VAL A 206 -3.45 -2.19 -13.87
CA VAL A 206 -2.07 -2.17 -13.33
C VAL A 206 -1.59 -3.54 -12.85
N PHE A 207 -2.43 -4.56 -12.93
CA PHE A 207 -2.11 -5.93 -12.54
C PHE A 207 -1.80 -6.81 -13.77
N ALA A 208 -0.80 -7.68 -13.66
CA ALA A 208 -0.39 -8.58 -14.74
C ALA A 208 -1.41 -9.69 -15.03
N LEU A 209 -2.16 -10.10 -14.01
CA LEU A 209 -3.28 -11.04 -14.03
C LEU A 209 -4.32 -10.55 -13.00
N PRO A 210 -5.61 -10.89 -13.16
CA PRO A 210 -6.55 -10.71 -12.08
C PRO A 210 -6.00 -11.40 -10.83
N PRO A 211 -5.81 -10.72 -9.68
CA PRO A 211 -5.40 -11.36 -8.45
C PRO A 211 -6.22 -12.62 -8.19
N THR A 212 -5.53 -13.68 -7.77
CA THR A 212 -6.21 -14.90 -7.35
C THR A 212 -6.89 -14.59 -6.04
N SER A 213 -8.14 -14.13 -6.11
CA SER A 213 -8.90 -13.64 -4.96
C SER A 213 -8.93 -14.72 -3.88
N ARG A 214 -8.28 -14.44 -2.75
CA ARG A 214 -8.62 -15.08 -1.49
C ARG A 214 -9.73 -14.22 -0.92
N ARG A 215 -10.95 -14.77 -0.84
CA ARG A 215 -11.97 -14.17 0.03
C ARG A 215 -11.33 -14.02 1.40
N ILE A 216 -11.11 -12.78 1.81
CA ILE A 216 -10.58 -12.43 3.13
C ILE A 216 -11.66 -12.89 4.11
N ALA A 217 -11.46 -14.09 4.66
CA ALA A 217 -12.43 -14.84 5.44
C ALA A 217 -12.55 -14.34 6.88
#